data_AF-A0A9R1C3D1-F1
#
_entry.id   AF-A0A9R1C3D1-F1
#
_cell.length_a   1.000
_cell.length_b   1.000
_cell.length_c   1.000
_cell.angle_alpha   90.00
_cell.angle_beta   90.00
_cell.angle_gamma   90.00
#
_symmetry.space_group_name_H-M   'P 1'
#
loop_
_entity.id
_entity.type
_entity.pdbx_description
1 polymer ?
#
loop_
_entity_poly.entity_id
_entity_poly.type
_entity_poly.pdbx_seq_one_letter_code
_entity_poly.pdbx_strand_id
1 'polypeptide(L)'
;MNQVVCNVIYVDRFSPASRKSAVNEIKRKAGGNSFPRVLLFPEGTTTNGRFLISFQHGAFIPGYPVQPVVVRYPHVHFDQSWGNISLIALMFKMFTQFHNFMEVEYLPIVYPPEIKQENALHFAENTSYAMAHALNVLPTSYSYADSMIASRAEEAGKANCSSYMVEMAWVKEVYGVSTAEAMELLEHFLAMNPDSDGRVKAQDFWAPFGLDCSPLCKKIFHYFDFENKESITFRQFLVGCAHLRKQPLFEGVCETAFEKCKAPGTSDISLAQLADALRSGMLPPADDRMLKLFETFDIDDDDKISKDDFVACLARFPFMIALFAGRINGEVYIEIV
;
A
#
# COMPACT_ATOMS: atom_id res chain seq x y z
N MET A 1 -29.24 34.66 -20.12
CA MET A 1 -28.73 33.33 -20.53
C MET A 1 -27.59 33.02 -19.58
N ASN A 2 -27.88 32.32 -18.48
CA ASN A 2 -26.90 32.10 -17.41
C ASN A 2 -25.87 31.07 -17.88
N GLN A 3 -24.64 31.50 -18.14
CA GLN A 3 -23.50 30.60 -18.24
C GLN A 3 -23.36 29.88 -16.90
N VAL A 4 -23.69 28.59 -16.89
CA VAL A 4 -23.35 27.69 -15.78
C VAL A 4 -21.84 27.48 -15.86
N VAL A 5 -21.07 28.40 -15.28
CA VAL A 5 -19.64 28.18 -15.03
C VAL A 5 -19.60 27.23 -13.83
N CYS A 6 -19.24 25.96 -14.07
CA CYS A 6 -18.96 25.01 -13.00
C CYS A 6 -17.86 25.59 -12.11
N ASN A 7 -18.20 26.00 -10.89
CA ASN A 7 -17.25 26.56 -9.94
C ASN A 7 -16.48 25.42 -9.26
N VAL A 8 -15.42 24.94 -9.94
CA VAL A 8 -14.61 23.78 -9.55
C VAL A 8 -13.74 24.09 -8.33
N ILE A 9 -13.53 23.08 -7.47
CA ILE A 9 -12.54 23.11 -6.39
C ILE A 9 -11.33 22.31 -6.88
N TYR A 10 -10.21 22.98 -7.10
CA TYR A 10 -8.97 22.31 -7.52
C TYR A 10 -8.33 21.59 -6.33
N VAL A 11 -7.87 20.37 -6.56
CA VAL A 11 -7.17 19.55 -5.56
C VAL A 11 -5.92 18.96 -6.20
N ASP A 12 -4.77 19.42 -5.73
CA ASP A 12 -3.52 18.70 -5.95
C ASP A 12 -3.39 17.62 -4.86
N ARG A 13 -3.41 16.36 -5.29
CA ARG A 13 -3.37 15.19 -4.41
C ARG A 13 -2.02 15.05 -3.71
N PHE A 14 -0.95 15.61 -4.26
CA PHE A 14 0.41 15.49 -3.70
C PHE A 14 0.71 16.62 -2.71
N SER A 15 0.10 17.80 -2.87
CA SER A 15 0.29 18.94 -1.96
C SER A 15 -0.63 18.90 -0.73
N PRO A 16 -0.09 18.76 0.51
CA PRO A 16 -0.90 18.83 1.74
C PRO A 16 -1.62 20.17 1.90
N ALA A 17 -0.98 21.26 1.47
CA ALA A 17 -1.57 22.59 1.49
C ALA A 17 -2.77 22.69 0.56
N SER A 18 -2.66 22.13 -0.66
CA SER A 18 -3.79 22.09 -1.60
C SER A 18 -4.95 21.28 -1.05
N ARG A 19 -4.69 20.09 -0.48
CA ARG A 19 -5.73 19.27 0.17
C ARG A 19 -6.44 20.02 1.30
N LYS A 20 -5.69 20.73 2.15
CA LYS A 20 -6.27 21.56 3.24
C LYS A 20 -7.11 22.72 2.69
N SER A 21 -6.64 23.37 1.63
CA SER A 21 -7.38 24.44 0.95
C SER A 21 -8.69 23.91 0.35
N ALA A 22 -8.67 22.74 -0.28
CA ALA A 22 -9.86 22.10 -0.83
C ALA A 22 -10.90 21.81 0.25
N VAL A 23 -10.50 21.26 1.39
CA VAL A 23 -11.40 21.02 2.54
C VAL A 23 -12.05 22.32 3.02
N ASN A 24 -11.26 23.39 3.16
CA ASN A 24 -11.78 24.70 3.56
C ASN A 24 -12.78 25.25 2.54
N GLU A 25 -12.52 25.06 1.26
CA GLU A 25 -13.40 25.54 0.19
C GLU A 25 -14.70 24.73 0.11
N ILE A 26 -14.65 23.40 0.31
CA ILE A 26 -15.84 22.57 0.46
C ILE A 26 -16.66 23.09 1.65
N LYS A 27 -16.00 23.33 2.80
CA LYS A 27 -16.68 23.84 3.99
C LYS A 27 -17.36 25.19 3.73
N ARG A 28 -16.66 26.10 3.06
CA ARG A 28 -17.15 27.44 2.72
C ARG A 28 -18.34 27.40 1.76
N LYS A 29 -18.30 26.55 0.73
CA LYS A 29 -19.37 26.43 -0.28
C LYS A 29 -20.57 25.62 0.23
N ALA A 30 -20.36 24.61 1.07
CA ALA A 30 -21.43 23.76 1.59
C ALA A 30 -22.13 24.34 2.84
N GLY A 31 -21.46 25.24 3.58
CA GLY A 31 -21.95 25.76 4.86
C GLY A 31 -23.06 26.83 4.78
N GLY A 32 -23.49 27.24 3.58
CA GLY A 32 -24.54 28.24 3.42
C GLY A 32 -25.20 28.20 2.05
N ASN A 33 -26.27 28.99 1.88
CA ASN A 33 -27.08 29.01 0.66
C ASN A 33 -26.55 29.96 -0.43
N SER A 34 -25.37 30.53 -0.24
CA SER A 34 -24.75 31.47 -1.20
C SER A 34 -24.14 30.79 -2.43
N PHE A 35 -23.97 29.47 -2.38
CA PHE A 35 -23.45 28.66 -3.48
C PHE A 35 -24.44 27.54 -3.83
N PRO A 36 -24.43 27.04 -5.08
CA PRO A 36 -25.08 25.78 -5.40
C PRO A 36 -24.53 24.64 -4.54
N ARG A 37 -25.32 23.55 -4.41
CA ARG A 37 -24.86 22.35 -3.70
C ARG A 37 -23.53 21.86 -4.27
N VAL A 38 -22.59 21.54 -3.37
CA VAL A 38 -21.28 21.01 -3.76
C VAL A 38 -21.43 19.55 -4.17
N LEU A 39 -21.03 19.23 -5.40
CA LEU A 39 -20.95 17.86 -5.88
C LEU A 39 -19.56 17.30 -5.59
N LEU A 40 -19.50 16.11 -4.98
CA LEU A 40 -18.27 15.43 -4.59
C LEU A 40 -18.19 14.09 -5.32
N PHE A 41 -16.99 13.74 -5.78
CA PHE A 41 -16.70 12.44 -6.40
C PHE A 41 -15.68 11.69 -5.52
N PRO A 42 -16.13 11.09 -4.41
CA PRO A 42 -15.22 10.54 -3.40
C PRO A 42 -14.46 9.30 -3.88
N GLU A 43 -14.98 8.54 -4.84
CA GLU A 43 -14.27 7.43 -5.51
C GLU A 43 -13.05 7.93 -6.31
N GLY A 44 -13.17 9.13 -6.90
CA GLY A 44 -12.08 9.80 -7.60
C GLY A 44 -11.65 9.19 -8.94
N THR A 45 -12.36 8.18 -9.43
CA THR A 45 -12.22 7.52 -10.74
C THR A 45 -13.51 6.76 -11.10
N THR A 46 -13.62 6.32 -12.35
CA THR A 46 -14.56 5.28 -12.78
C THR A 46 -13.89 3.91 -12.69
N THR A 47 -14.65 2.89 -12.27
CA THR A 47 -14.18 1.51 -12.10
C THR A 47 -14.98 0.55 -13.00
N ASN A 48 -14.90 -0.76 -12.76
CA ASN A 48 -15.51 -1.78 -13.63
C ASN A 48 -17.02 -2.01 -13.39
N GLY A 49 -17.65 -1.21 -12.52
CA GLY A 49 -19.07 -1.33 -12.18
C GLY A 49 -19.45 -2.58 -11.39
N ARG A 50 -18.49 -3.41 -10.98
CA ARG A 50 -18.71 -4.62 -10.16
C ARG A 50 -18.31 -4.45 -8.70
N PHE A 51 -17.46 -3.47 -8.43
CA PHE A 51 -16.92 -3.16 -7.12
C PHE A 51 -16.93 -1.65 -6.89
N LEU A 52 -17.11 -1.25 -5.64
CA LEU A 52 -16.91 0.14 -5.22
C LEU A 52 -15.56 0.22 -4.50
N ILE A 53 -14.70 1.15 -4.89
CA ILE A 53 -13.37 1.30 -4.29
C ILE A 53 -13.41 2.28 -3.11
N SER A 54 -12.32 2.35 -2.34
CA SER A 54 -12.23 3.22 -1.16
C SER A 54 -12.44 4.69 -1.48
N PHE A 55 -13.22 5.37 -0.64
CA PHE A 55 -13.52 6.78 -0.78
C PHE A 55 -12.40 7.65 -0.22
N GLN A 56 -12.13 8.78 -0.87
CA GLN A 56 -11.23 9.80 -0.36
C GLN A 56 -11.89 10.55 0.80
N HIS A 57 -11.43 10.25 2.01
CA HIS A 57 -11.93 10.82 3.27
C HIS A 57 -11.94 12.35 3.33
N GLY A 58 -11.06 13.02 2.55
CA GLY A 58 -10.98 14.48 2.49
C GLY A 58 -12.32 15.16 2.17
N ALA A 59 -13.18 14.49 1.39
CA ALA A 59 -14.51 14.98 1.03
C ALA A 59 -15.48 15.04 2.24
N PHE A 60 -15.21 14.24 3.28
CA PHE A 60 -16.08 14.05 4.45
C PHE A 60 -15.61 14.83 5.68
N ILE A 61 -14.37 15.34 5.67
CA ILE A 61 -13.80 16.18 6.76
C ILE A 61 -14.68 17.37 7.14
N PRO A 62 -15.36 18.08 6.21
CA PRO A 62 -16.21 19.22 6.58
C PRO A 62 -17.37 18.87 7.53
N GLY A 63 -17.82 17.60 7.57
CA GLY A 63 -18.84 17.14 8.50
C GLY A 63 -20.24 17.71 8.24
N TYR A 64 -20.58 17.98 6.98
CA TYR A 64 -21.96 18.32 6.58
C TYR A 64 -22.71 17.07 6.13
N PRO A 65 -24.05 17.01 6.27
CA PRO A 65 -24.85 15.91 5.73
C PRO A 65 -24.61 15.74 4.22
N VAL A 66 -24.41 14.51 3.78
CA VAL A 66 -24.16 14.16 2.38
C VAL A 66 -25.38 13.45 1.81
N GLN A 67 -25.79 13.87 0.62
CA GLN A 67 -26.82 13.21 -0.18
C GLN A 67 -26.12 12.28 -1.18
N PRO A 68 -26.05 10.96 -0.94
CA PRO A 68 -25.41 10.06 -1.88
C PRO A 68 -26.26 9.96 -3.14
N VAL A 69 -25.60 9.88 -4.29
CA VAL A 69 -26.22 9.72 -5.59
C VAL A 69 -25.45 8.64 -6.32
N VAL A 70 -26.16 7.58 -6.73
CA VAL A 70 -25.57 6.50 -7.52
C VAL A 70 -25.98 6.68 -8.97
N VAL A 71 -25.02 6.47 -9.88
CA VAL A 71 -25.23 6.59 -11.33
C VAL A 71 -24.93 5.24 -11.95
N ARG A 72 -25.90 4.67 -12.67
CA ARG A 72 -25.72 3.43 -13.44
C ARG A 72 -25.72 3.77 -14.92
N TYR A 73 -24.85 3.09 -15.67
CA TYR A 73 -24.83 3.15 -17.14
C TYR A 73 -25.20 1.78 -17.71
N PRO A 74 -26.50 1.42 -17.74
CA PRO A 74 -26.95 0.20 -18.39
C PRO A 74 -26.51 0.21 -19.86
N HIS A 75 -25.80 -0.82 -20.27
CA HIS A 75 -25.34 -0.95 -21.63
C HIS A 75 -25.47 -2.40 -22.11
N VAL A 76 -25.75 -2.55 -23.41
CA VAL A 76 -25.82 -3.87 -24.07
C VAL A 76 -24.57 -4.11 -24.93
N HIS A 77 -24.12 -3.09 -25.67
CA HIS A 77 -23.05 -3.24 -26.66
C HIS A 77 -21.73 -2.58 -26.27
N PHE A 78 -21.79 -1.49 -25.49
CA PHE A 78 -20.60 -0.74 -25.13
C PHE A 78 -20.79 -0.01 -23.80
N ASP A 79 -19.84 -0.22 -22.89
CA ASP A 79 -19.75 0.49 -21.63
C ASP A 79 -19.29 1.93 -21.86
N GLN A 80 -20.11 2.87 -21.42
CA GLN A 80 -19.88 4.30 -21.55
C GLN A 80 -18.89 4.82 -20.49
N SER A 81 -18.60 4.01 -19.45
CA SER A 81 -17.64 4.37 -18.42
C SER A 81 -16.24 4.51 -19.03
N TRP A 82 -15.56 5.61 -18.70
CA TRP A 82 -14.23 5.86 -19.26
C TRP A 82 -13.21 4.95 -18.54
N GLY A 83 -12.81 3.89 -19.23
CA GLY A 83 -11.76 2.97 -18.78
C GLY A 83 -10.52 3.05 -19.67
N ASN A 84 -9.93 1.88 -19.95
CA ASN A 84 -8.74 1.76 -20.81
C ASN A 84 -9.09 1.84 -22.31
N ILE A 85 -9.63 2.99 -22.73
CA ILE A 85 -9.96 3.30 -24.14
C ILE A 85 -9.62 4.77 -24.43
N SER A 86 -9.09 5.03 -25.62
CA SER A 86 -8.80 6.41 -26.04
C SER A 86 -10.09 7.24 -26.13
N LEU A 87 -10.00 8.53 -25.81
CA LEU A 87 -11.16 9.42 -25.83
C LEU A 87 -11.85 9.44 -27.21
N ILE A 88 -11.09 9.43 -28.30
CA ILE A 88 -11.65 9.42 -29.65
C ILE A 88 -12.42 8.11 -29.92
N ALA A 89 -11.86 6.97 -29.53
CA ALA A 89 -12.53 5.68 -29.70
C ALA A 89 -13.77 5.56 -28.80
N LEU A 90 -13.70 6.07 -27.56
CA LEU A 90 -14.83 6.18 -26.65
C LEU A 90 -15.96 7.00 -27.29
N MET A 91 -15.65 8.23 -27.74
CA MET A 91 -16.61 9.11 -28.39
C MET A 91 -17.22 8.47 -29.63
N PHE A 92 -16.40 7.89 -30.51
CA PHE A 92 -16.88 7.19 -31.70
C PHE A 92 -17.85 6.08 -31.35
N LYS A 93 -17.50 5.20 -30.40
CA LYS A 93 -18.37 4.11 -29.95
C LYS A 93 -19.68 4.64 -29.37
N MET A 94 -19.63 5.67 -28.52
CA MET A 94 -20.83 6.31 -27.97
C MET A 94 -21.75 6.87 -29.06
N PHE A 95 -21.19 7.46 -30.13
CA PHE A 95 -21.97 7.98 -31.26
C PHE A 95 -22.53 6.89 -32.18
N THR A 96 -21.95 5.69 -32.16
CA THR A 96 -22.49 4.53 -32.90
C THR A 96 -23.63 3.80 -32.18
N GLN A 97 -23.96 4.19 -30.95
CA GLN A 97 -25.09 3.64 -30.21
C GLN A 97 -26.37 4.45 -30.49
N PHE A 98 -27.48 3.74 -30.75
CA PHE A 98 -28.79 4.38 -31.01
C PHE A 98 -29.28 5.22 -29.82
N HIS A 99 -29.02 4.76 -28.59
CA HIS A 99 -29.23 5.52 -27.36
C HIS A 99 -28.22 5.09 -26.30
N ASN A 100 -27.91 6.00 -25.39
CA ASN A 100 -27.09 5.77 -24.20
C ASN A 100 -27.99 5.96 -22.97
N PHE A 101 -28.14 4.93 -22.14
CA PHE A 101 -28.93 5.01 -20.91
C PHE A 101 -28.06 5.43 -19.73
N MET A 102 -28.66 6.24 -18.85
CA MET A 102 -28.10 6.61 -17.55
C MET A 102 -29.24 6.65 -16.54
N GLU A 103 -29.08 5.90 -15.46
CA GLU A 103 -30.01 5.89 -14.32
C GLU A 103 -29.36 6.62 -13.16
N VAL A 104 -30.10 7.56 -12.56
CA VAL A 104 -29.63 8.34 -11.42
C VAL A 104 -30.58 8.06 -10.26
N GLU A 105 -30.06 7.51 -9.18
CA GLU A 105 -30.82 7.23 -7.97
C GLU A 105 -30.25 8.05 -6.80
N TYR A 106 -31.13 8.83 -6.17
CA TYR A 106 -30.82 9.61 -4.98
C TYR A 106 -31.16 8.76 -3.75
N LEU A 107 -30.16 8.48 -2.92
CA LEU A 107 -30.34 7.66 -1.71
C LEU A 107 -30.87 8.49 -0.53
N PRO A 108 -31.13 7.93 0.65
CA PRO A 108 -31.37 8.74 1.84
C PRO A 108 -30.13 9.56 2.23
N ILE A 109 -30.33 10.73 2.85
CA ILE A 109 -29.24 11.58 3.35
C ILE A 109 -28.48 10.83 4.46
N VAL A 110 -27.15 10.81 4.36
CA VAL A 110 -26.26 10.29 5.39
C VAL A 110 -25.76 11.46 6.24
N TYR A 111 -26.01 11.38 7.54
CA TYR A 111 -25.57 12.39 8.51
C TYR A 111 -24.18 12.03 9.06
N PRO A 112 -23.36 13.04 9.37
CA PRO A 112 -22.10 12.79 10.08
C PRO A 112 -22.38 12.14 11.45
N PRO A 113 -21.46 11.31 11.97
CA PRO A 113 -21.59 10.73 13.30
C PRO A 113 -21.79 11.80 14.38
N GLU A 114 -22.66 11.53 15.37
CA GLU A 114 -22.98 12.48 16.46
C GLU A 114 -21.78 12.76 17.38
N ILE A 115 -20.87 11.78 17.48
CA ILE A 115 -19.65 11.88 18.26
C ILE A 115 -18.58 12.55 17.39
N LYS A 116 -18.25 13.81 17.68
CA LYS A 116 -17.23 14.60 16.95
C LYS A 116 -15.84 13.94 16.84
N GLN A 117 -15.58 12.89 17.62
CA GLN A 117 -14.36 12.09 17.59
C GLN A 117 -14.39 10.92 16.60
N GLU A 118 -15.55 10.55 16.06
CA GLU A 118 -15.65 9.54 15.00
C GLU A 118 -15.39 10.19 13.62
N ASN A 119 -14.32 9.70 12.99
CA ASN A 119 -13.61 10.35 11.90
C ASN A 119 -14.42 10.54 10.61
N ALA A 120 -13.93 11.45 9.76
CA ALA A 120 -14.28 11.52 8.33
C ALA A 120 -14.16 10.17 7.60
N LEU A 121 -13.41 9.23 8.18
CA LEU A 121 -13.29 7.83 7.75
C LEU A 121 -14.62 7.09 7.85
N HIS A 122 -15.17 6.92 9.05
CA HIS A 122 -16.45 6.23 9.23
C HIS A 122 -17.60 6.91 8.48
N PHE A 123 -17.58 8.23 8.37
CA PHE A 123 -18.58 8.93 7.56
C PHE A 123 -18.48 8.57 6.07
N ALA A 124 -17.26 8.46 5.54
CA ALA A 124 -17.04 8.01 4.16
C ALA A 124 -17.43 6.54 3.98
N GLU A 125 -17.10 5.68 4.93
CA GLU A 125 -17.43 4.25 4.90
C GLU A 125 -18.93 4.01 4.92
N ASN A 126 -19.66 4.65 5.85
CA ASN A 126 -21.12 4.56 5.91
C ASN A 126 -21.78 5.03 4.61
N THR A 127 -21.25 6.12 4.04
CA THR A 127 -21.73 6.65 2.75
C THR A 127 -21.42 5.67 1.61
N SER A 128 -20.20 5.12 1.57
CA SER A 128 -19.77 4.13 0.59
C SER A 128 -20.60 2.85 0.68
N TYR A 129 -20.88 2.36 1.89
CA TYR A 129 -21.70 1.18 2.13
C TYR A 129 -23.15 1.37 1.64
N ALA A 130 -23.76 2.52 1.93
CA ALA A 130 -25.08 2.85 1.41
C ALA A 130 -25.12 2.86 -0.12
N MET A 131 -24.08 3.42 -0.76
CA MET A 131 -23.94 3.43 -2.22
C MET A 131 -23.70 2.03 -2.79
N ALA A 132 -22.82 1.23 -2.18
CA ALA A 132 -22.50 -0.13 -2.59
C ALA A 132 -23.74 -1.04 -2.50
N HIS A 133 -24.51 -0.92 -1.42
CA HIS A 133 -25.77 -1.66 -1.24
C HIS A 133 -26.78 -1.30 -2.32
N ALA A 134 -26.98 -0.01 -2.61
CA ALA A 134 -27.90 0.41 -3.68
C ALA A 134 -27.43 -0.08 -5.06
N LEU A 135 -26.13 -0.02 -5.34
CA LEU A 135 -25.55 -0.51 -6.59
C LEU A 135 -25.53 -2.05 -6.70
N ASN A 136 -25.78 -2.77 -5.59
CA ASN A 136 -25.63 -4.23 -5.49
C ASN A 136 -24.20 -4.70 -5.88
N VAL A 137 -23.20 -4.00 -5.35
CA VAL A 137 -21.77 -4.30 -5.57
C VAL A 137 -21.04 -4.47 -4.25
N LEU A 138 -19.87 -5.10 -4.30
CA LEU A 138 -19.02 -5.26 -3.12
C LEU A 138 -18.10 -4.04 -2.95
N PRO A 139 -18.01 -3.46 -1.74
CA PRO A 139 -16.96 -2.49 -1.44
C PRO A 139 -15.60 -3.20 -1.36
N THR A 140 -14.54 -2.51 -1.76
CA THR A 140 -13.16 -3.00 -1.72
C THR A 140 -12.24 -1.93 -1.13
N SER A 141 -11.13 -2.36 -0.55
CA SER A 141 -10.10 -1.47 -0.02
C SER A 141 -9.06 -1.08 -1.08
N TYR A 142 -9.40 -1.25 -2.36
CA TYR A 142 -8.64 -0.69 -3.47
C TYR A 142 -8.65 0.83 -3.39
N SER A 143 -7.51 1.42 -3.68
CA SER A 143 -7.32 2.88 -3.66
C SER A 143 -6.48 3.33 -4.85
N TYR A 144 -6.36 4.65 -5.01
CA TYR A 144 -5.46 5.22 -6.01
C TYR A 144 -4.00 4.73 -5.87
N ALA A 145 -3.56 4.40 -4.66
CA ALA A 145 -2.22 3.86 -4.44
C ALA A 145 -2.04 2.48 -5.09
N ASP A 146 -3.08 1.65 -5.17
CA ASP A 146 -3.03 0.39 -5.89
C ASP A 146 -2.90 0.62 -7.41
N SER A 147 -3.51 1.68 -7.95
CA SER A 147 -3.31 2.08 -9.34
C SER A 147 -1.87 2.50 -9.62
N MET A 148 -1.23 3.21 -8.67
CA MET A 148 0.18 3.59 -8.78
C MET A 148 1.10 2.36 -8.76
N ILE A 149 0.85 1.42 -7.84
CA ILE A 149 1.58 0.15 -7.76
C ILE A 149 1.45 -0.64 -9.07
N ALA A 150 0.22 -0.77 -9.61
CA ALA A 150 -0.02 -1.46 -10.86
C ALA A 150 0.69 -0.77 -12.05
N SER A 151 0.64 0.56 -12.13
CA SER A 151 1.35 1.34 -13.18
C SER A 151 2.86 1.13 -13.12
N ARG A 152 3.43 1.12 -11.92
CA ARG A 152 4.87 0.89 -11.75
C ARG A 152 5.29 -0.53 -12.12
N ALA A 153 4.44 -1.53 -11.85
CA ALA A 153 4.66 -2.89 -12.30
C ALA A 153 4.60 -3.01 -13.84
N GLU A 154 3.69 -2.27 -14.49
CA GLU A 154 3.61 -2.20 -15.96
C GLU A 154 4.88 -1.59 -16.55
N GLU A 155 5.37 -0.48 -15.98
CA GLU A 155 6.64 0.16 -16.35
C GLU A 155 7.85 -0.78 -16.15
N ALA A 156 7.78 -1.69 -15.17
CA ALA A 156 8.77 -2.75 -14.95
C ALA A 156 8.62 -3.94 -15.93
N GLY A 157 7.71 -3.87 -16.90
CA GLY A 157 7.47 -4.89 -17.92
C GLY A 157 6.70 -6.11 -17.41
N LYS A 158 5.95 -5.99 -16.32
CA LYS A 158 5.16 -7.11 -15.77
C LYS A 158 3.81 -7.22 -16.47
N ALA A 159 3.51 -8.41 -16.98
CA ALA A 159 2.29 -8.64 -17.77
C ALA A 159 1.03 -8.62 -16.91
N ASN A 160 1.06 -9.26 -15.73
CA ASN A 160 -0.08 -9.35 -14.83
C ASN A 160 -0.01 -8.30 -13.72
N CYS A 161 -0.16 -7.01 -14.05
CA CYS A 161 -0.04 -5.92 -13.07
C CYS A 161 -1.05 -6.02 -11.90
N SER A 162 -2.19 -6.69 -12.12
CA SER A 162 -3.21 -6.89 -11.08
C SER A 162 -2.73 -7.76 -9.91
N SER A 163 -1.72 -8.61 -10.12
CA SER A 163 -1.16 -9.45 -9.05
C SER A 163 -0.33 -8.67 -8.02
N TYR A 164 -0.01 -7.40 -8.32
CA TYR A 164 0.68 -6.48 -7.42
C TYR A 164 -0.28 -5.64 -6.58
N MET A 165 -1.60 -5.71 -6.80
CA MET A 165 -2.56 -4.95 -6.01
C MET A 165 -2.66 -5.51 -4.58
N VAL A 166 -2.73 -4.63 -3.58
CA VAL A 166 -2.59 -5.01 -2.15
C VAL A 166 -3.75 -4.57 -1.27
N GLU A 167 -4.69 -3.79 -1.83
CA GLU A 167 -5.75 -3.09 -1.12
C GLU A 167 -5.18 -2.04 -0.14
N MET A 168 -4.52 -1.04 -0.71
CA MET A 168 -3.74 -0.06 0.05
C MET A 168 -4.55 0.75 1.08
N ALA A 169 -5.87 0.91 0.93
CA ALA A 169 -6.66 1.59 1.96
C ALA A 169 -6.66 0.79 3.28
N TRP A 170 -6.88 -0.53 3.19
CA TRP A 170 -6.83 -1.44 4.33
C TRP A 170 -5.42 -1.57 4.88
N VAL A 171 -4.41 -1.71 4.00
CA VAL A 171 -3.00 -1.78 4.43
C VAL A 171 -2.59 -0.55 5.24
N LYS A 172 -2.98 0.65 4.77
CA LYS A 172 -2.70 1.90 5.46
C LYS A 172 -3.42 2.02 6.79
N GLU A 173 -4.69 1.62 6.86
CA GLU A 173 -5.48 1.69 8.08
C GLU A 173 -4.98 0.68 9.14
N VAL A 174 -4.83 -0.58 8.74
CA VAL A 174 -4.51 -1.67 9.65
C VAL A 174 -3.04 -1.68 10.02
N TYR A 175 -2.13 -1.28 9.13
CA TYR A 175 -0.68 -1.33 9.39
C TYR A 175 0.01 0.03 9.44
N GLY A 176 -0.66 1.12 9.08
CA GLY A 176 -0.02 2.44 9.04
C GLY A 176 0.96 2.63 7.89
N VAL A 177 1.05 1.67 6.96
CA VAL A 177 1.99 1.71 5.84
C VAL A 177 1.58 2.79 4.85
N SER A 178 2.53 3.68 4.54
CA SER A 178 2.28 4.77 3.60
C SER A 178 2.38 4.30 2.14
N THR A 179 1.82 5.09 1.21
CA THR A 179 2.01 4.81 -0.23
C THR A 179 3.47 4.87 -0.64
N ALA A 180 4.26 5.79 -0.08
CA ALA A 180 5.68 5.90 -0.39
C ALA A 180 6.46 4.65 0.05
N GLU A 181 6.18 4.18 1.26
CA GLU A 181 6.78 2.96 1.83
C GLU A 181 6.38 1.70 1.04
N ALA A 182 5.10 1.57 0.64
CA ALA A 182 4.67 0.47 -0.21
C ALA A 182 5.37 0.51 -1.58
N MET A 183 5.53 1.69 -2.18
CA MET A 183 6.26 1.85 -3.45
C MET A 183 7.74 1.50 -3.30
N GLU A 184 8.37 1.86 -2.17
CA GLU A 184 9.76 1.45 -1.89
C GLU A 184 9.88 -0.07 -1.76
N LEU A 185 8.98 -0.74 -1.03
CA LEU A 185 8.97 -2.20 -0.92
C LEU A 185 8.66 -2.87 -2.27
N LEU A 186 7.88 -2.23 -3.15
CA LEU A 186 7.62 -2.70 -4.50
C LEU A 186 8.91 -2.74 -5.33
N GLU A 187 9.77 -1.73 -5.25
CA GLU A 187 11.07 -1.74 -5.95
C GLU A 187 11.93 -2.93 -5.53
N HIS A 188 11.99 -3.20 -4.24
CA HIS A 188 12.72 -4.35 -3.71
C HIS A 188 12.10 -5.68 -4.15
N PHE A 189 10.77 -5.78 -4.15
CA PHE A 189 10.08 -6.97 -4.64
C PHE A 189 10.31 -7.20 -6.13
N LEU A 190 10.35 -6.13 -6.94
CA LEU A 190 10.70 -6.22 -8.36
C LEU A 190 12.16 -6.66 -8.58
N ALA A 191 13.08 -6.25 -7.70
CA ALA A 191 14.47 -6.71 -7.71
C ALA A 191 14.62 -8.19 -7.34
N MET A 192 13.65 -8.79 -6.66
CA MET A 192 13.56 -10.24 -6.40
C MET A 192 13.06 -11.04 -7.61
N ASN A 193 13.16 -10.48 -8.83
CA ASN A 193 12.88 -11.14 -10.10
C ASN A 193 11.55 -11.92 -10.14
N PRO A 194 10.39 -11.27 -9.89
CA PRO A 194 9.10 -11.95 -9.94
C PRO A 194 8.79 -12.46 -11.34
N ASP A 195 8.17 -13.63 -11.40
CA ASP A 195 7.75 -14.31 -12.63
C ASP A 195 6.63 -13.57 -13.38
N SER A 196 6.12 -14.18 -14.46
CA SER A 196 5.05 -13.61 -15.29
C SER A 196 3.74 -13.36 -14.53
N ASP A 197 3.50 -14.12 -13.46
CA ASP A 197 2.33 -13.98 -12.60
C ASP A 197 2.58 -12.99 -11.44
N GLY A 198 3.77 -12.39 -11.37
CA GLY A 198 4.17 -11.45 -10.33
C GLY A 198 4.51 -12.13 -9.00
N ARG A 199 4.95 -13.39 -9.04
CA ARG A 199 5.32 -14.16 -7.86
C ARG A 199 6.84 -14.33 -7.75
N VAL A 200 7.35 -14.27 -6.52
CA VAL A 200 8.77 -14.44 -6.19
C VAL A 200 8.97 -15.80 -5.53
N LYS A 201 9.93 -16.58 -6.02
CA LYS A 201 10.31 -17.86 -5.41
C LYS A 201 11.34 -17.67 -4.30
N ALA A 202 11.47 -18.67 -3.43
CA ALA A 202 12.37 -18.59 -2.28
C ALA A 202 13.83 -18.29 -2.64
N GLN A 203 14.33 -18.76 -3.80
CA GLN A 203 15.70 -18.45 -4.22
C GLN A 203 15.86 -16.97 -4.62
N ASP A 204 14.92 -16.45 -5.41
CA ASP A 204 14.98 -15.07 -5.90
C ASP A 204 14.70 -14.05 -4.78
N PHE A 205 13.95 -14.43 -3.76
CA PHE A 205 13.69 -13.62 -2.56
C PHE A 205 14.99 -13.21 -1.83
N TRP A 206 15.96 -14.12 -1.74
CA TRP A 206 17.21 -13.92 -0.98
C TRP A 206 18.36 -13.38 -1.83
N ALA A 207 18.26 -13.49 -3.16
CA ALA A 207 19.31 -13.09 -4.09
C ALA A 207 19.71 -11.58 -4.00
N PRO A 208 18.78 -10.63 -3.81
CA PRO A 208 19.14 -9.23 -3.58
C PRO A 208 20.04 -9.03 -2.36
N PHE A 209 19.93 -9.88 -1.34
CA PHE A 209 20.68 -9.79 -0.09
C PHE A 209 21.98 -10.62 -0.08
N GLY A 210 22.34 -11.23 -1.22
CA GLY A 210 23.51 -12.12 -1.31
C GLY A 210 23.32 -13.45 -0.57
N LEU A 211 22.10 -13.79 -0.16
CA LEU A 211 21.84 -15.01 0.61
C LEU A 211 21.33 -16.14 -0.28
N ASP A 212 21.79 -17.36 0.01
CA ASP A 212 21.20 -18.58 -0.56
C ASP A 212 19.99 -19.02 0.26
N CYS A 213 19.16 -19.86 -0.37
CA CYS A 213 17.98 -20.46 0.26
C CYS A 213 18.36 -21.59 1.23
N SER A 214 19.11 -21.25 2.27
CA SER A 214 19.47 -22.12 3.40
C SER A 214 18.24 -22.62 4.15
N PRO A 215 18.35 -23.66 5.01
CA PRO A 215 17.21 -24.12 5.82
C PRO A 215 16.55 -23.02 6.66
N LEU A 216 17.33 -22.08 7.21
CA LEU A 216 16.80 -20.94 7.96
C LEU A 216 16.12 -19.93 7.02
N CYS A 217 16.75 -19.60 5.90
CA CYS A 217 16.15 -18.74 4.86
C CYS A 217 14.82 -19.29 4.33
N LYS A 218 14.70 -20.62 4.17
CA LYS A 218 13.45 -21.30 3.80
C LYS A 218 12.38 -21.16 4.87
N LYS A 219 12.73 -21.35 6.15
CA LYS A 219 11.79 -21.14 7.27
C LYS A 219 11.26 -19.71 7.30
N ILE A 220 12.15 -18.73 7.13
CA ILE A 220 11.78 -17.31 7.06
C ILE A 220 10.88 -17.04 5.84
N PHE A 221 11.20 -17.61 4.68
CA PHE A 221 10.36 -17.46 3.49
C PHE A 221 8.93 -18.03 3.68
N HIS A 222 8.81 -19.17 4.37
CA HIS A 222 7.51 -19.78 4.67
C HIS A 222 6.58 -18.90 5.51
N TYR A 223 7.12 -17.95 6.29
CA TYR A 223 6.31 -16.95 6.99
C TYR A 223 5.45 -16.14 6.01
N PHE A 224 6.01 -15.79 4.86
CA PHE A 224 5.30 -15.05 3.81
C PHE A 224 4.41 -15.98 2.96
N ASP A 225 4.86 -17.20 2.70
CA ASP A 225 4.16 -18.19 1.86
C ASP A 225 3.07 -18.96 2.64
N PHE A 226 2.11 -18.24 3.22
CA PHE A 226 0.99 -18.86 3.94
C PHE A 226 0.05 -19.68 3.04
N GLU A 227 0.14 -19.52 1.71
CA GLU A 227 -0.60 -20.34 0.73
C GLU A 227 0.13 -21.64 0.38
N ASN A 228 1.38 -21.81 0.84
CA ASN A 228 2.25 -22.94 0.57
C ASN A 228 2.40 -23.23 -0.94
N LYS A 229 2.62 -22.17 -1.72
CA LYS A 229 2.80 -22.21 -3.19
C LYS A 229 4.26 -22.19 -3.64
N GLU A 230 5.19 -22.28 -2.69
CA GLU A 230 6.64 -22.13 -2.88
C GLU A 230 7.01 -20.79 -3.55
N SER A 231 6.10 -19.82 -3.47
CA SER A 231 6.18 -18.52 -4.13
C SER A 231 5.24 -17.52 -3.48
N ILE A 232 5.65 -16.26 -3.38
CA ILE A 232 4.89 -15.20 -2.71
C ILE A 232 4.50 -14.09 -3.67
N THR A 233 3.37 -13.44 -3.42
CA THR A 233 2.94 -12.22 -4.11
C THR A 233 3.48 -10.97 -3.41
N PHE A 234 3.43 -9.82 -4.09
CA PHE A 234 3.79 -8.55 -3.47
C PHE A 234 2.93 -8.22 -2.25
N ARG A 235 1.63 -8.58 -2.29
CA ARG A 235 0.73 -8.42 -1.13
C ARG A 235 1.20 -9.20 0.09
N GLN A 236 1.63 -10.45 -0.11
CA GLN A 236 2.14 -11.28 0.99
C GLN A 236 3.43 -10.69 1.57
N PHE A 237 4.35 -10.27 0.71
CA PHE A 237 5.58 -9.61 1.12
C PHE A 237 5.32 -8.33 1.92
N LEU A 238 4.52 -7.41 1.37
CA LEU A 238 4.20 -6.13 2.00
C LEU A 238 3.51 -6.32 3.35
N VAL A 239 2.46 -7.13 3.42
CA VAL A 239 1.70 -7.39 4.64
C VAL A 239 2.55 -8.12 5.67
N GLY A 240 3.37 -9.09 5.26
CA GLY A 240 4.28 -9.79 6.16
C GLY A 240 5.30 -8.85 6.80
N CYS A 241 5.93 -7.97 6.01
CA CYS A 241 6.84 -6.96 6.55
C CYS A 241 6.12 -6.00 7.50
N ALA A 242 4.94 -5.53 7.11
CA ALA A 242 4.16 -4.61 7.93
C ALA A 242 3.70 -5.26 9.26
N HIS A 243 3.33 -6.54 9.24
CA HIS A 243 2.91 -7.28 10.43
C HIS A 243 4.07 -7.48 11.41
N LEU A 244 5.24 -7.88 10.92
CA LEU A 244 6.43 -8.07 11.76
C LEU A 244 6.84 -6.80 12.51
N ARG A 245 6.84 -5.65 11.82
CA ARG A 245 7.16 -4.35 12.44
C ARG A 245 6.17 -3.92 13.50
N LYS A 246 4.91 -4.33 13.37
CA LYS A 246 3.86 -4.03 14.35
C LYS A 246 3.93 -4.87 15.61
N GLN A 247 4.79 -5.89 15.66
CA GLN A 247 4.95 -6.70 16.86
C GLN A 247 5.47 -5.82 18.01
N PRO A 248 4.85 -5.85 19.21
CA PRO A 248 5.16 -4.91 20.29
C PRO A 248 6.62 -4.88 20.74
N LEU A 249 7.34 -6.00 20.58
CA LEU A 249 8.73 -6.14 20.99
C LEU A 249 9.73 -5.89 19.85
N PHE A 250 9.27 -5.64 18.62
CA PHE A 250 10.13 -5.62 17.44
C PHE A 250 11.31 -4.65 17.57
N GLU A 251 11.07 -3.43 18.03
CA GLU A 251 12.10 -2.41 18.22
C GLU A 251 13.14 -2.86 19.27
N GLY A 252 12.69 -3.35 20.43
CA GLY A 252 13.57 -3.84 21.48
C GLY A 252 14.39 -5.08 21.06
N VAL A 253 13.83 -5.92 20.18
CA VAL A 253 14.57 -7.05 19.58
C VAL A 253 15.68 -6.55 18.66
N CYS A 254 15.41 -5.53 17.85
CA CYS A 254 16.41 -4.95 16.95
C CYS A 254 17.58 -4.37 17.75
N GLU A 255 17.29 -3.62 18.82
CA GLU A 255 18.33 -3.08 19.70
C GLU A 255 19.13 -4.17 20.40
N THR A 256 18.45 -5.21 20.92
CA THR A 256 19.11 -6.34 21.56
C THR A 256 20.00 -7.11 20.59
N ALA A 257 19.51 -7.35 19.36
CA ALA A 257 20.29 -8.01 18.32
C ALA A 257 21.55 -7.21 17.97
N PHE A 258 21.43 -5.88 17.82
CA PHE A 258 22.58 -5.00 17.58
C PHE A 258 23.64 -5.12 18.69
N GLU A 259 23.22 -4.97 19.95
CA GLU A 259 24.12 -5.05 21.11
C GLU A 259 24.81 -6.42 21.25
N LYS A 260 24.14 -7.50 20.83
CA LYS A 260 24.71 -8.87 20.85
C LYS A 260 25.64 -9.17 19.67
N CYS A 261 25.55 -8.42 18.58
CA CYS A 261 26.36 -8.63 17.38
C CYS A 261 27.65 -7.80 17.38
N LYS A 262 27.65 -6.62 18.01
CA LYS A 262 28.86 -5.79 18.13
C LYS A 262 29.85 -6.35 19.17
N ALA A 263 31.12 -5.99 19.07
CA ALA A 263 32.10 -6.34 20.10
C ALA A 263 31.92 -5.47 21.35
N PRO A 264 32.31 -5.97 22.54
CA PRO A 264 32.33 -5.17 23.75
C PRO A 264 33.18 -3.90 23.55
N GLY A 265 32.57 -2.74 23.76
CA GLY A 265 33.23 -1.43 23.67
C GLY A 265 33.29 -0.81 22.27
N THR A 266 32.73 -1.44 21.23
CA THR A 266 32.54 -0.80 19.92
C THR A 266 31.17 -0.13 19.81
N SER A 267 31.09 0.95 19.03
CA SER A 267 29.83 1.59 18.64
C SER A 267 29.15 0.86 17.48
N ASP A 268 29.92 0.14 16.65
CA ASP A 268 29.49 -0.33 15.34
C ASP A 268 29.79 -1.82 15.14
N ILE A 269 29.16 -2.41 14.12
CA ILE A 269 29.36 -3.78 13.66
C ILE A 269 30.19 -3.76 12.37
N SER A 270 31.30 -4.48 12.36
CA SER A 270 32.15 -4.71 11.18
C SER A 270 31.70 -5.94 10.39
N LEU A 271 32.16 -6.05 9.15
CA LEU A 271 31.88 -7.20 8.26
C LEU A 271 32.18 -8.55 8.93
N ALA A 272 33.30 -8.66 9.63
CA ALA A 272 33.69 -9.89 10.32
C ALA A 272 32.73 -10.24 11.48
N GLN A 273 32.23 -9.23 12.19
CA GLN A 273 31.27 -9.40 13.28
C GLN A 273 29.89 -9.78 12.74
N LEU A 274 29.45 -9.18 11.63
CA LEU A 274 28.23 -9.57 10.94
C LEU A 274 28.31 -11.04 10.49
N ALA A 275 29.42 -11.44 9.86
CA ALA A 275 29.64 -12.84 9.47
C ALA A 275 29.61 -13.79 10.68
N ASP A 276 30.24 -13.41 11.79
CA ASP A 276 30.24 -14.20 13.03
C ASP A 276 28.85 -14.30 13.67
N ALA A 277 28.06 -13.23 13.64
CA ALA A 277 26.69 -13.22 14.14
C ALA A 277 25.81 -14.24 13.39
N LEU A 278 25.95 -14.35 12.08
CA LEU A 278 25.21 -15.30 11.25
C LEU A 278 25.58 -16.76 11.52
N ARG A 279 26.83 -17.05 11.93
CA ARG A 279 27.30 -18.42 12.23
C ARG A 279 26.47 -19.13 13.29
N SER A 280 25.79 -18.38 14.16
CA SER A 280 24.91 -18.94 15.19
C SER A 280 23.61 -19.53 14.63
N GLY A 281 23.16 -19.10 13.44
CA GLY A 281 21.90 -19.55 12.83
C GLY A 281 22.06 -20.21 11.45
N MET A 282 23.14 -19.93 10.72
CA MET A 282 23.40 -20.47 9.39
C MET A 282 24.90 -20.44 9.03
N LEU A 283 25.26 -21.14 7.95
CA LEU A 283 26.59 -20.96 7.36
C LEU A 283 26.63 -19.59 6.66
N PRO A 284 27.62 -18.72 6.96
CA PRO A 284 27.77 -17.46 6.24
C PRO A 284 27.96 -17.70 4.74
N PRO A 285 27.42 -16.85 3.87
CA PRO A 285 27.69 -16.91 2.44
C PRO A 285 29.19 -16.67 2.14
N ALA A 286 29.57 -16.86 0.87
CA ALA A 286 30.90 -16.54 0.38
C ALA A 286 31.23 -15.03 0.56
N ASP A 287 32.52 -14.67 0.58
CA ASP A 287 32.97 -13.31 0.94
C ASP A 287 32.34 -12.21 0.07
N ASP A 288 32.21 -12.42 -1.24
CA ASP A 288 31.56 -11.50 -2.18
C ASP A 288 30.08 -11.25 -1.86
N ARG A 289 29.40 -12.31 -1.42
CA ARG A 289 28.00 -12.28 -1.03
C ARG A 289 27.79 -11.74 0.38
N MET A 290 28.73 -11.99 1.30
CA MET A 290 28.75 -11.38 2.62
C MET A 290 28.88 -9.86 2.53
N LEU A 291 29.72 -9.36 1.60
CA LEU A 291 29.84 -7.94 1.33
C LEU A 291 28.51 -7.34 0.90
N LYS A 292 27.79 -8.00 -0.03
CA LYS A 292 26.47 -7.54 -0.46
C LYS A 292 25.45 -7.47 0.68
N LEU A 293 25.50 -8.43 1.61
CA LEU A 293 24.65 -8.39 2.80
C LEU A 293 25.06 -7.24 3.73
N PHE A 294 26.35 -7.00 3.89
CA PHE A 294 26.87 -5.89 4.69
C PHE A 294 26.45 -4.53 4.12
N GLU A 295 26.61 -4.32 2.81
CA GLU A 295 26.12 -3.14 2.06
C GLU A 295 24.60 -2.94 2.19
N THR A 296 23.83 -3.99 2.50
CA THR A 296 22.39 -3.84 2.77
C THR A 296 22.15 -3.17 4.13
N PHE A 297 23.03 -3.43 5.11
CA PHE A 297 22.95 -2.90 6.47
C PHE A 297 23.72 -1.60 6.66
N ASP A 298 24.74 -1.31 5.86
CA ASP A 298 25.50 -0.06 5.84
C ASP A 298 24.75 0.94 4.94
N ILE A 299 23.94 1.82 5.53
CA ILE A 299 23.02 2.70 4.77
C ILE A 299 23.69 4.00 4.33
N ASP A 300 24.70 4.46 5.08
CA ASP A 300 25.43 5.70 4.78
C ASP A 300 26.78 5.46 4.07
N ASP A 301 27.09 4.21 3.74
CA ASP A 301 28.27 3.77 2.98
C ASP A 301 29.59 4.16 3.69
N ASP A 302 29.64 4.05 5.03
CA ASP A 302 30.80 4.42 5.85
C ASP A 302 31.73 3.24 6.19
N ASP A 303 31.49 2.07 5.58
CA ASP A 303 32.13 0.78 5.80
C ASP A 303 31.91 0.22 7.22
N LYS A 304 30.86 0.66 7.91
CA LYS A 304 30.44 0.17 9.23
C LYS A 304 28.93 0.10 9.31
N ILE A 305 28.44 -0.69 10.26
CA ILE A 305 27.01 -0.74 10.56
C ILE A 305 26.82 -0.13 11.93
N SER A 306 26.35 1.12 11.96
CA SER A 306 25.97 1.78 13.20
C SER A 306 24.65 1.23 13.74
N LYS A 307 24.27 1.65 14.96
CA LYS A 307 22.96 1.29 15.52
C LYS A 307 21.81 1.79 14.64
N ASP A 308 21.96 2.99 14.10
CA ASP A 308 20.92 3.63 13.30
C ASP A 308 20.77 2.90 11.96
N ASP A 309 21.86 2.49 11.32
CA ASP A 309 21.79 1.71 10.07
C ASP A 309 21.17 0.35 10.29
N PHE A 310 21.56 -0.34 11.37
CA PHE A 310 21.02 -1.65 11.70
C PHE A 310 19.50 -1.60 11.95
N VAL A 311 19.05 -0.63 12.75
CA VAL A 311 17.62 -0.47 13.06
C VAL A 311 16.85 0.00 11.83
N ALA A 312 17.38 0.91 11.02
CA ALA A 312 16.73 1.37 9.80
C ALA A 312 16.62 0.26 8.74
N CYS A 313 17.67 -0.56 8.58
CA CYS A 313 17.65 -1.74 7.71
C CYS A 313 16.56 -2.72 8.14
N LEU A 314 16.47 -3.04 9.44
CA LEU A 314 15.42 -3.93 9.97
C LEU A 314 14.03 -3.29 9.96
N ALA A 315 13.92 -1.97 10.07
CA ALA A 315 12.65 -1.28 9.86
C ALA A 315 12.17 -1.38 8.40
N ARG A 316 13.09 -1.51 7.44
CA ARG A 316 12.78 -1.74 6.02
C ARG A 316 12.55 -3.22 5.70
N PHE A 317 13.39 -4.11 6.22
CA PHE A 317 13.37 -5.57 6.01
C PHE A 317 13.27 -6.34 7.33
N PRO A 318 12.12 -6.28 8.00
CA PRO A 318 11.97 -6.79 9.36
C PRO A 318 12.17 -8.29 9.49
N PHE A 319 12.00 -9.05 8.42
CA PHE A 319 12.25 -10.49 8.42
C PHE A 319 13.73 -10.86 8.61
N MET A 320 14.66 -9.94 8.34
CA MET A 320 16.09 -10.18 8.52
C MET A 320 16.48 -10.31 10.00
N ILE A 321 15.63 -9.87 10.94
CA ILE A 321 15.87 -10.06 12.37
C ILE A 321 16.02 -11.53 12.76
N ALA A 322 15.34 -12.43 12.03
CA ALA A 322 15.43 -13.88 12.23
C ALA A 322 16.83 -14.45 11.94
N LEU A 323 17.66 -13.76 11.14
CA LEU A 323 19.05 -14.13 10.90
C LEU A 323 19.89 -14.08 12.19
N PHE A 324 19.49 -13.23 13.14
CA PHE A 324 20.18 -13.00 14.41
C PHE A 324 19.54 -13.75 15.58
N ALA A 325 18.52 -14.59 15.33
CA ALA A 325 17.79 -15.32 16.36
C ALA A 325 18.71 -16.14 17.29
N GLY A 326 19.77 -16.75 16.74
CA GLY A 326 20.76 -17.52 17.50
C GLY A 326 21.60 -16.70 18.49
N ARG A 327 21.69 -15.37 18.31
CA ARG A 327 22.43 -14.46 19.21
C ARG A 327 21.56 -13.85 20.31
N ILE A 328 20.26 -13.75 20.07
CA ILE A 328 19.26 -13.20 21.01
C ILE A 328 18.63 -14.25 21.93
N ASN A 329 19.10 -15.51 21.87
CA ASN A 329 18.92 -16.56 22.90
C ASN A 329 17.48 -16.80 23.41
N GLY A 330 16.47 -16.74 22.54
CA GLY A 330 15.08 -17.05 22.92
C GLY A 330 14.47 -16.10 23.95
N GLU A 331 15.13 -14.99 24.27
CA GLU A 331 14.59 -13.93 25.12
C GLU A 331 13.40 -13.23 24.44
N VAL A 332 13.28 -13.39 23.11
CA VAL A 332 12.17 -12.83 22.34
C VAL A 332 11.66 -13.81 21.29
N TYR A 333 10.35 -14.02 21.31
CA TYR A 333 9.62 -14.71 20.26
C TYR A 333 9.54 -13.80 19.03
N ILE A 334 10.12 -14.24 17.93
CA ILE A 334 9.88 -13.67 16.61
C ILE A 334 8.97 -14.68 15.92
N GLU A 335 7.77 -14.29 15.49
CA GLU A 335 6.78 -15.19 14.84
C GLU A 335 7.33 -15.99 13.63
N ILE A 336 8.51 -15.62 13.14
CA ILE A 336 9.22 -16.24 12.03
C ILE A 336 9.99 -17.51 12.45
N VAL A 337 10.41 -17.64 13.72
CA VAL A 337 11.38 -18.66 14.19
C VAL A 337 10.83 -19.54 15.30
#